data_AF-A0A3C1FZG9-F1
#
_entry.id   AF-A0A3C1FZG9-F1
#
_cell.length_a   1.000
_cell.length_b   1.000
_cell.length_c   1.000
_cell.angle_alpha   90.00
_cell.angle_beta   90.00
_cell.angle_gamma   90.00
#
_symmetry.space_group_name_H-M   'P 1'
#
loop_
_entity.id
_entity.type
_entity.pdbx_description
1 polymer ?
#
loop_
_entity_poly.entity_id
_entity_poly.type
_entity_poly.pdbx_seq_one_letter_code
_entity_poly.pdbx_strand_id
1 'polypeptide(L)'
;MGRRVSLIIVLIIVYCGCVGWALGERASGAEFFARAVHGQWSINANNFTGILELSRSGGQYSGRVYFDALRHWEPLTNIHFDDMDGHIDFDRPGANQHYTGRLVNDNVMEGTFSGGYMWSAKRASGAEGFARAVHGQWSINANNFTGILELSRSGGQYTGRVYFDGLGHWEPLTNIQFDAVDGHIDFDRPEANQHYSGRLVNDNVMEGTLSGGYTWSAKRK
;
A
#
# COMPACT_ATOMS: atom_id res chain seq x y z
N MET A 1 -74.83 51.46 20.36
CA MET A 1 -73.68 50.63 20.80
C MET A 1 -72.79 50.39 19.59
N GLY A 2 -71.59 50.97 19.58
CA GLY A 2 -70.66 50.96 18.45
C GLY A 2 -69.21 50.88 18.94
N ARG A 3 -68.45 50.03 18.24
CA ARG A 3 -67.04 49.62 18.35
C ARG A 3 -66.04 50.67 18.84
N ARG A 4 -65.01 50.19 19.56
CA ARG A 4 -63.61 50.57 19.31
C ARG A 4 -62.69 49.34 19.35
N VAL A 5 -61.72 49.37 18.43
CA VAL A 5 -60.69 48.37 18.12
C VAL A 5 -59.35 48.89 18.64
N SER A 6 -58.51 48.02 19.21
CA SER A 6 -57.02 48.06 19.16
C SER A 6 -56.50 46.77 19.83
N LEU A 7 -56.07 45.76 19.06
CA LEU A 7 -54.71 45.47 18.53
C LEU A 7 -53.68 45.09 19.62
N ILE A 8 -53.44 43.79 19.78
CA ILE A 8 -52.12 43.22 20.05
C ILE A 8 -52.02 41.90 19.26
N ILE A 9 -51.09 41.88 18.31
CA ILE A 9 -50.69 40.71 17.52
C ILE A 9 -49.67 39.94 18.35
N VAL A 10 -49.99 38.70 18.73
CA VAL A 10 -49.00 37.70 19.15
C VAL A 10 -49.24 36.49 18.24
N LEU A 11 -48.38 36.34 17.24
CA LEU A 11 -48.41 35.19 16.34
C LEU A 11 -47.67 34.03 17.02
N ILE A 12 -48.43 33.09 17.57
CA ILE A 12 -47.95 31.78 17.97
C ILE A 12 -48.06 30.88 16.74
N ILE A 13 -46.94 30.36 16.23
CA ILE A 13 -46.94 29.22 15.30
C ILE A 13 -46.23 28.06 15.99
N VAL A 14 -46.98 26.98 16.18
CA VAL A 14 -46.53 25.69 16.70
C VAL A 14 -46.38 24.72 15.52
N TYR A 15 -45.15 24.20 15.36
CA TYR A 15 -44.68 22.91 14.84
C TYR A 15 -45.39 22.17 13.69
N CYS A 16 -44.62 21.78 12.65
CA CYS A 16 -44.48 20.37 12.22
C CYS A 16 -43.32 20.16 11.19
N GLY A 17 -42.40 19.24 11.48
CA GLY A 17 -41.79 18.25 10.55
C GLY A 17 -40.95 18.66 9.31
N CYS A 18 -39.68 18.21 9.35
CA CYS A 18 -38.83 17.67 8.25
C CYS A 18 -37.96 18.60 7.36
N VAL A 19 -36.75 18.05 7.06
CA VAL A 19 -35.74 18.41 6.02
C VAL A 19 -34.80 19.59 6.37
N GLY A 20 -33.47 19.56 6.29
CA GLY A 20 -32.43 18.61 5.84
C GLY A 20 -31.07 19.03 6.45
N TRP A 21 -30.26 18.10 6.97
CA TRP A 21 -29.08 17.46 6.36
C TRP A 21 -27.96 18.39 5.80
N ALA A 22 -26.72 18.04 6.20
CA ALA A 22 -25.42 18.35 5.58
C ALA A 22 -24.72 19.69 5.92
N LEU A 23 -24.06 19.73 7.07
CA LEU A 23 -22.74 20.38 7.20
C LEU A 23 -21.70 19.30 7.46
N GLY A 24 -21.42 18.53 6.41
CA GLY A 24 -20.38 17.52 6.34
C GLY A 24 -20.09 17.28 4.86
N GLU A 25 -18.81 17.09 4.53
CA GLU A 25 -18.32 16.61 3.23
C GLU A 25 -18.20 17.65 2.11
N ARG A 26 -17.15 18.48 2.20
CA ARG A 26 -16.36 18.90 1.03
C ARG A 26 -14.92 18.38 1.11
N ALA A 27 -14.76 17.15 1.61
CA ALA A 27 -13.51 16.39 1.55
C ALA A 27 -13.81 15.04 0.89
N SER A 28 -14.02 15.01 -0.43
CA SER A 28 -14.33 13.73 -1.12
C SER A 28 -13.78 13.58 -2.54
N GLY A 29 -13.15 14.60 -3.12
CA GLY A 29 -12.50 14.49 -4.44
C GLY A 29 -10.97 14.41 -4.35
N ALA A 30 -10.34 15.49 -3.87
CA ALA A 30 -8.89 15.62 -3.83
C ALA A 30 -8.19 14.61 -2.90
N GLU A 31 -8.79 14.25 -1.75
CA GLU A 31 -8.21 13.20 -0.89
C GLU A 31 -8.35 11.79 -1.47
N PHE A 32 -9.33 11.56 -2.36
CA PHE A 32 -9.59 10.25 -2.93
C PHE A 32 -8.53 9.88 -3.98
N PHE A 33 -8.21 10.82 -4.87
CA PHE A 33 -7.18 10.65 -5.90
C PHE A 33 -5.75 10.73 -5.31
N ALA A 34 -5.54 11.53 -4.26
CA ALA A 34 -4.27 11.59 -3.53
C ALA A 34 -3.85 10.23 -2.96
N ARG A 35 -4.83 9.49 -2.44
CA ARG A 35 -4.71 8.09 -2.01
C ARG A 35 -4.68 7.11 -3.19
N ALA A 36 -5.17 7.50 -4.37
CA ALA A 36 -5.35 6.62 -5.51
C ALA A 36 -4.05 6.21 -6.21
N VAL A 37 -2.96 6.98 -6.11
CA VAL A 37 -1.64 6.53 -6.62
C VAL A 37 -0.73 5.98 -5.54
N HIS A 38 -1.04 6.20 -4.26
CA HIS A 38 -0.28 5.65 -3.14
C HIS A 38 -0.30 4.10 -3.21
N GLY A 39 0.89 3.52 -3.05
CA GLY A 39 1.09 2.09 -2.85
C GLY A 39 2.11 1.51 -3.83
N GLN A 40 2.16 0.18 -3.86
CA GLN A 40 2.97 -0.56 -4.80
C GLN A 40 2.19 -0.87 -6.09
N TRP A 41 2.91 -0.85 -7.20
CA TRP A 41 2.40 -1.11 -8.53
C TRP A 41 3.34 -2.07 -9.25
N SER A 42 2.79 -3.06 -9.96
CA SER A 42 3.55 -3.85 -10.93
C SER A 42 3.71 -3.00 -12.19
N ILE A 43 4.95 -2.59 -12.49
CA ILE A 43 5.26 -1.74 -13.64
C ILE A 43 5.84 -2.58 -14.79
N ASN A 44 5.42 -2.26 -16.01
CA ASN A 44 6.06 -2.68 -17.25
C ASN A 44 6.38 -1.43 -18.07
N ALA A 45 7.67 -1.12 -18.22
CA ALA A 45 8.17 -0.03 -19.04
C ALA A 45 8.91 -0.62 -20.25
N ASN A 46 8.23 -0.72 -21.40
CA ASN A 46 8.81 -1.29 -22.62
C ASN A 46 9.44 -2.69 -22.42
N ASN A 47 8.71 -3.61 -21.80
CA ASN A 47 9.14 -4.97 -21.42
C ASN A 47 10.14 -5.05 -20.26
N PHE A 48 10.51 -3.95 -19.63
CA PHE A 48 11.18 -3.97 -18.34
C PHE A 48 10.14 -4.05 -17.23
N THR A 49 9.99 -5.23 -16.64
CA THR A 49 9.06 -5.47 -15.53
C THR A 49 9.69 -5.13 -14.19
N GLY A 50 8.87 -4.74 -13.24
CA GLY A 50 9.34 -4.31 -11.94
C GLY A 50 8.26 -3.93 -10.96
N ILE A 51 8.68 -3.21 -9.93
CA ILE A 51 7.82 -2.63 -8.90
C ILE A 51 8.02 -1.13 -8.92
N LEU A 52 6.92 -0.39 -8.95
CA LEU A 52 6.86 1.05 -8.73
C LEU A 52 6.20 1.29 -7.36
N GLU A 53 6.88 2.01 -6.49
CA GLU A 53 6.31 2.44 -5.21
C GLU A 53 6.12 3.95 -5.20
N LEU A 54 4.92 4.38 -4.84
CA LEU A 54 4.56 5.78 -4.69
C LEU A 54 3.99 5.99 -3.29
N SER A 55 4.45 7.03 -2.61
CA SER A 55 3.96 7.42 -1.30
C SER A 55 3.70 8.92 -1.26
N ARG A 56 2.68 9.33 -0.50
CA ARG A 56 2.35 10.73 -0.25
C ARG A 56 2.42 10.99 1.25
N SER A 57 3.29 11.91 1.66
CA SER A 57 3.44 12.35 3.05
C SER A 57 3.61 13.86 3.10
N GLY A 58 2.91 14.54 4.02
CA GLY A 58 3.02 16.00 4.17
C GLY A 58 2.71 16.79 2.89
N GLY A 59 1.88 16.26 2.00
CA GLY A 59 1.56 16.87 0.70
C GLY A 59 2.61 16.70 -0.40
N GLN A 60 3.70 15.98 -0.13
CA GLN A 60 4.75 15.68 -1.10
C GLN A 60 4.71 14.22 -1.53
N TYR A 61 4.99 13.98 -2.81
CA TYR A 61 5.17 12.64 -3.34
C TYR A 61 6.62 12.21 -3.24
N SER A 62 6.80 10.93 -2.91
CA SER A 62 8.07 10.23 -2.94
C SER A 62 7.85 8.87 -3.61
N GLY A 63 8.91 8.30 -4.16
CA GLY A 63 8.77 7.05 -4.87
C GLY A 63 10.10 6.46 -5.28
N ARG A 64 10.04 5.18 -5.64
CA ARG A 64 11.18 4.41 -6.12
C ARG A 64 10.70 3.33 -7.07
N VAL A 65 11.57 2.91 -7.96
CA VAL A 65 11.31 1.84 -8.92
C VAL A 65 12.37 0.75 -8.79
N TYR A 66 11.96 -0.49 -8.87
CA TYR A 66 12.84 -1.66 -8.95
C TYR A 66 12.54 -2.37 -10.25
N PHE A 67 13.48 -2.37 -11.19
CA PHE A 67 13.37 -3.22 -12.37
C PHE A 67 14.08 -4.55 -12.13
N ASP A 68 13.42 -5.65 -12.51
CA ASP A 68 13.93 -7.01 -12.27
C ASP A 68 15.31 -7.24 -12.93
N ALA A 69 15.55 -6.58 -14.06
CA ALA A 69 16.83 -6.62 -14.77
C ALA A 69 17.98 -5.91 -14.03
N LEU A 70 17.66 -4.92 -13.18
CA LEU A 70 18.65 -4.06 -12.53
C LEU A 70 18.95 -4.49 -11.09
N ARG A 71 18.02 -5.20 -10.45
CA ARG A 71 18.19 -5.81 -9.12
C ARG A 71 18.58 -4.84 -8.00
N HIS A 72 18.18 -3.58 -8.12
CA HIS A 72 18.28 -2.60 -7.06
C HIS A 72 17.15 -1.58 -7.20
N TRP A 73 16.86 -0.88 -6.10
CA TRP A 73 15.91 0.23 -6.09
C TRP A 73 16.57 1.49 -6.63
N GLU A 74 15.87 2.20 -7.50
CA GLU A 74 16.24 3.52 -7.98
C GLU A 74 15.23 4.54 -7.45
N PRO A 75 15.69 5.66 -6.86
CA PRO A 75 14.80 6.72 -6.44
C PRO A 75 14.16 7.40 -7.64
N LEU A 76 12.90 7.78 -7.50
CA LEU A 76 12.22 8.66 -8.44
C LEU A 76 12.28 10.11 -7.93
N THR A 77 12.33 11.05 -8.85
CA THR A 77 12.36 12.49 -8.55
C THR A 77 11.25 13.21 -9.30
N ASN A 78 10.96 14.46 -8.92
CA ASN A 78 9.97 15.31 -9.59
C ASN A 78 8.61 14.61 -9.78
N ILE A 79 8.17 13.89 -8.75
CA ILE A 79 6.91 13.14 -8.81
C ILE A 79 5.77 14.14 -8.62
N HIS A 80 4.88 14.19 -9.61
CA HIS A 80 3.68 14.99 -9.56
C HIS A 80 2.47 14.13 -9.92
N PHE A 81 1.36 14.41 -9.24
CA PHE A 81 0.07 13.79 -9.51
C PHE A 81 -1.02 14.85 -9.43
N ASP A 82 -1.77 15.00 -10.50
CA ASP A 82 -2.95 15.86 -10.57
C ASP A 82 -4.20 15.02 -10.25
N ASP A 83 -4.75 15.29 -9.06
CA ASP A 83 -5.93 14.62 -8.53
C ASP A 83 -7.20 14.89 -9.38
N MET A 84 -7.22 15.92 -10.24
CA MET A 84 -8.42 16.32 -11.01
C MET A 84 -8.59 15.53 -12.30
N ASP A 85 -7.49 15.15 -12.96
CA ASP A 85 -7.51 14.46 -14.25
C ASP A 85 -6.71 13.15 -14.26
N GLY A 86 -6.15 12.78 -13.10
CA GLY A 86 -5.38 11.57 -12.88
C GLY A 86 -4.00 11.60 -13.53
N HIS A 87 -3.51 12.77 -13.98
CA HIS A 87 -2.19 12.87 -14.59
C HIS A 87 -1.08 12.54 -13.58
N ILE A 88 -0.11 11.74 -14.02
CA ILE A 88 1.09 11.43 -13.24
C ILE A 88 2.34 11.68 -14.09
N ASP A 89 3.34 12.28 -13.49
CA ASP A 89 4.68 12.38 -14.07
C ASP A 89 5.75 12.19 -13.00
N PHE A 90 6.88 11.62 -13.41
CA PHE A 90 8.05 11.42 -12.56
C PHE A 90 9.30 11.20 -13.40
N ASP A 91 10.45 11.47 -12.80
CA ASP A 91 11.76 11.23 -13.39
C ASP A 91 12.43 10.01 -12.77
N ARG A 92 13.12 9.25 -13.61
CA ARG A 92 14.07 8.20 -13.22
C ARG A 92 15.49 8.67 -13.59
N PRO A 93 16.23 9.29 -12.66
CA PRO A 93 17.54 9.87 -12.94
C PRO A 93 18.59 8.84 -13.38
N GLY A 94 18.54 7.63 -12.83
CA GLY A 94 19.49 6.55 -13.14
C GLY A 94 19.56 6.16 -14.63
N ALA A 95 18.50 6.48 -15.39
CA ALA A 95 18.46 6.27 -16.83
C ALA A 95 18.19 7.54 -17.64
N ASN A 96 18.13 8.71 -16.99
CA ASN A 96 17.73 9.98 -17.61
C ASN A 96 16.40 9.87 -18.38
N GLN A 97 15.38 9.30 -17.73
CA GLN A 97 14.07 9.05 -18.33
C GLN A 97 13.00 9.87 -17.60
N HIS A 98 12.19 10.59 -18.38
CA HIS A 98 10.97 11.24 -17.91
C HIS A 98 9.76 10.40 -18.28
N TYR A 99 8.94 10.06 -17.29
CA TYR A 99 7.70 9.30 -17.43
C TYR A 99 6.50 10.24 -17.29
N THR A 100 5.56 10.12 -18.21
CA THR A 100 4.27 10.80 -18.16
C THR A 100 3.16 9.78 -18.36
N GLY A 101 2.02 9.96 -17.70
CA GLY A 101 0.90 9.04 -17.83
C GLY A 101 -0.36 9.53 -17.14
N ARG A 102 -1.31 8.62 -16.99
CA ARG A 102 -2.56 8.84 -16.28
C ARG A 102 -3.00 7.60 -15.51
N LEU A 103 -3.66 7.83 -14.39
CA LEU A 103 -4.49 6.83 -13.72
C LEU A 103 -5.78 6.62 -14.55
N VAL A 104 -5.83 5.53 -15.29
CA VAL A 104 -6.95 5.18 -16.19
C VAL A 104 -8.16 4.69 -15.40
N ASN A 105 -7.90 4.00 -14.29
CA ASN A 105 -8.87 3.59 -13.27
C ASN A 105 -8.12 3.30 -11.96
N ASP A 106 -8.84 2.99 -10.89
CA ASP A 106 -8.28 2.75 -9.56
C ASP A 106 -7.12 1.74 -9.51
N ASN A 107 -7.00 0.86 -10.50
CA ASN A 107 -6.03 -0.23 -10.55
C ASN A 107 -5.02 -0.14 -11.69
N VAL A 108 -5.07 0.87 -12.57
CA VAL A 108 -4.24 0.92 -13.77
C VAL A 108 -3.77 2.33 -14.06
N MET A 109 -2.46 2.49 -14.21
CA MET A 109 -1.79 3.64 -14.80
C MET A 109 -1.19 3.27 -16.16
N GLU A 110 -1.25 4.18 -17.12
CA GLU A 110 -0.67 4.00 -18.45
C GLU A 110 -0.05 5.31 -18.94
N GLY A 111 0.97 5.22 -19.77
CA GLY A 111 1.61 6.41 -20.30
C GLY A 111 2.80 6.14 -21.21
N THR A 112 3.61 7.18 -21.38
CA THR A 112 4.83 7.13 -22.19
C THR A 112 6.05 7.62 -21.42
N PHE A 113 7.24 7.19 -21.83
CA PHE A 113 8.49 7.77 -21.36
C PHE A 113 9.46 8.01 -22.52
N SER A 114 10.41 8.93 -22.33
CA SER A 114 11.51 9.20 -23.26
C SER A 114 11.09 9.36 -24.74
N GLY A 115 10.01 10.10 -24.99
CA GLY A 115 9.59 10.48 -26.34
C GLY A 115 8.72 9.47 -27.10
N GLY A 116 8.21 8.42 -26.44
CA GLY A 116 7.15 7.60 -27.03
C GLY A 116 7.10 6.12 -26.62
N TYR A 117 7.99 5.65 -25.73
CA TYR A 117 7.93 4.28 -25.24
C TYR A 117 6.78 4.10 -24.26
N MET A 118 5.94 3.09 -24.49
CA MET A 118 4.81 2.80 -23.61
C MET A 118 5.28 2.25 -22.26
N TRP A 119 4.60 2.69 -21.21
CA TRP A 119 4.63 2.02 -19.92
C TRP A 119 3.23 1.83 -19.37
N SER A 120 3.08 0.85 -18.50
CA SER A 120 1.88 0.62 -17.72
C SER A 120 2.27 0.23 -16.31
N ALA A 121 1.43 0.57 -15.34
CA ALA A 121 1.55 0.06 -14.01
C ALA A 121 0.17 -0.38 -13.53
N LYS A 122 0.07 -1.61 -13.05
CA LYS A 122 -1.17 -2.11 -12.43
C LYS A 122 -0.97 -2.07 -10.93
N ARG A 123 -2.00 -1.71 -10.17
CA ARG A 123 -1.93 -1.83 -8.71
C ARG A 123 -1.43 -3.21 -8.41
N ALA A 124 -0.60 -3.32 -7.38
CA ALA A 124 -0.21 -4.60 -6.82
C ALA A 124 -1.41 -5.36 -6.22
N SER A 125 -2.64 -5.15 -6.69
CA SER A 125 -3.82 -5.97 -6.44
C SER A 125 -3.77 -7.22 -7.33
N GLY A 126 -3.04 -8.22 -6.86
CA GLY A 126 -2.93 -9.53 -7.50
C GLY A 126 -1.87 -10.39 -6.83
N ALA A 127 -1.98 -11.71 -6.98
CA ALA A 127 -1.08 -12.72 -6.42
C ALA A 127 0.43 -12.52 -6.64
N GLU A 128 0.82 -11.59 -7.51
CA GLU A 128 2.22 -11.26 -7.77
C GLU A 128 2.71 -9.98 -7.10
N GLY A 129 1.83 -8.99 -6.88
CA GLY A 129 2.19 -7.71 -6.26
C GLY A 129 2.40 -7.86 -4.75
N PHE A 130 1.40 -8.40 -4.05
CA PHE A 130 1.50 -8.71 -2.63
C PHE A 130 2.55 -9.78 -2.31
N ALA A 131 2.77 -10.72 -3.23
CA ALA A 131 3.82 -11.71 -3.11
C ALA A 131 5.24 -11.14 -3.14
N ARG A 132 5.44 -10.07 -3.91
CA ARG A 132 6.66 -9.27 -3.87
C ARG A 132 6.70 -8.38 -2.63
N ALA A 133 5.53 -8.02 -2.05
CA ALA A 133 5.44 -7.25 -0.81
C ALA A 133 5.95 -8.00 0.43
N VAL A 134 6.00 -9.33 0.43
CA VAL A 134 6.68 -10.10 1.49
C VAL A 134 8.17 -10.35 1.19
N HIS A 135 8.62 -10.18 -0.05
CA HIS A 135 10.02 -10.35 -0.44
C HIS A 135 10.91 -9.31 0.25
N GLY A 136 11.98 -9.79 0.89
CA GLY A 136 13.05 -8.97 1.44
C GLY A 136 13.48 -9.41 2.83
N GLN A 137 14.27 -8.55 3.46
CA GLN A 137 14.67 -8.70 4.85
C GLN A 137 13.74 -7.92 5.78
N TRP A 138 13.47 -8.52 6.92
CA TRP A 138 12.58 -8.02 7.96
C TRP A 138 13.25 -8.18 9.31
N SER A 139 13.12 -7.18 10.17
CA SER A 139 13.43 -7.29 11.59
C SER A 139 12.26 -8.01 12.26
N ILE A 140 12.47 -9.24 12.75
CA ILE A 140 11.43 -10.06 13.37
C ILE A 140 11.53 -10.01 14.90
N ASN A 141 10.39 -9.98 15.58
CA ASN A 141 10.25 -10.25 17.00
C ASN A 141 9.20 -11.35 17.18
N ALA A 142 9.62 -12.53 17.61
CA ALA A 142 8.76 -13.68 17.89
C ALA A 142 8.78 -13.96 19.39
N ASN A 143 7.75 -13.52 20.13
CA ASN A 143 7.68 -13.68 21.57
C ASN A 143 8.95 -13.18 22.33
N ASN A 144 9.42 -11.97 22.00
CA ASN A 144 10.64 -11.35 22.51
C ASN A 144 11.97 -11.95 22.01
N PHE A 145 11.93 -12.93 21.10
CA PHE A 145 13.12 -13.34 20.35
C PHE A 145 13.27 -12.45 19.12
N THR A 146 14.28 -11.60 19.12
CA THR A 146 14.58 -10.69 18.01
C THR A 146 15.51 -11.34 17.00
N GLY A 147 15.42 -10.87 15.76
CA GLY A 147 16.24 -11.40 14.69
C GLY A 147 15.95 -10.79 13.32
N ILE A 148 16.39 -11.51 12.30
CA ILE A 148 16.18 -11.18 10.89
C ILE A 148 15.40 -12.32 10.23
N LEU A 149 14.30 -11.98 9.59
CA LEU A 149 13.54 -12.85 8.69
C LEU A 149 13.85 -12.44 7.25
N GLU A 150 14.23 -13.39 6.41
CA GLU A 150 14.43 -13.17 4.97
C GLU A 150 13.45 -14.05 4.20
N LEU A 151 12.65 -13.42 3.36
CA LEU A 151 11.70 -14.09 2.46
C LEU A 151 12.05 -13.73 1.03
N SER A 152 12.01 -14.72 0.15
CA SER A 152 12.24 -14.54 -1.28
C SER A 152 11.19 -15.29 -2.08
N ARG A 153 10.92 -14.82 -3.29
CA ARG A 153 10.09 -15.51 -4.27
C ARG A 153 10.89 -15.69 -5.55
N SER A 154 11.08 -16.94 -5.96
CA SER A 154 11.78 -17.31 -7.20
C SER A 154 11.01 -18.42 -7.89
N GLY A 155 10.78 -18.30 -9.20
CA GLY A 155 10.07 -19.31 -9.98
C GLY A 155 8.65 -19.63 -9.48
N GLY A 156 7.97 -18.66 -8.86
CA GLY A 156 6.64 -18.83 -8.28
C GLY A 156 6.60 -19.44 -6.88
N GLN A 157 7.72 -19.97 -6.38
CA GLN A 157 7.85 -20.56 -5.04
C GLN A 157 8.44 -19.57 -4.04
N TYR A 158 7.99 -19.65 -2.79
CA TYR A 158 8.60 -18.93 -1.68
C TYR A 158 9.72 -19.74 -1.04
N THR A 159 10.81 -19.05 -0.74
CA THR A 159 11.89 -19.54 0.09
C THR A 159 12.14 -18.53 1.20
N GLY A 160 12.76 -18.99 2.29
CA GLY A 160 13.01 -18.11 3.41
C GLY A 160 13.91 -18.73 4.44
N ARG A 161 14.43 -17.87 5.30
CA ARG A 161 15.29 -18.22 6.42
C ARG A 161 15.11 -17.20 7.53
N VAL A 162 15.34 -17.63 8.76
CA VAL A 162 15.28 -16.77 9.94
C VAL A 162 16.57 -16.89 10.74
N TYR A 163 17.06 -15.78 11.27
CA TYR A 163 18.18 -15.71 12.19
C TYR A 163 17.67 -15.07 13.47
N PHE A 164 17.65 -15.81 14.58
CA PHE A 164 17.39 -15.20 15.89
C PHE A 164 18.71 -14.92 16.59
N ASP A 165 18.84 -13.71 17.15
CA ASP A 165 20.10 -13.23 17.74
C ASP A 165 20.62 -14.16 18.84
N GLY A 166 19.70 -14.76 19.61
CA GLY A 166 20.03 -15.71 20.68
C GLY A 166 20.52 -17.09 20.21
N LEU A 167 20.34 -17.44 18.93
CA LEU A 167 20.69 -18.76 18.37
C LEU A 167 21.97 -18.73 17.54
N GLY A 168 22.35 -17.56 17.03
CA GLY A 168 23.65 -17.35 16.39
C GLY A 168 23.81 -17.96 14.99
N HIS A 169 22.75 -18.52 14.39
CA HIS A 169 22.79 -19.11 13.05
C HIS A 169 21.46 -18.90 12.28
N TRP A 170 21.53 -19.10 10.96
CA TRP A 170 20.36 -19.06 10.09
C TRP A 170 19.67 -20.42 10.05
N GLU A 171 18.35 -20.40 10.19
CA GLU A 171 17.49 -21.57 10.08
C GLU A 171 16.64 -21.47 8.82
N PRO A 172 16.53 -22.55 8.01
CA PRO A 172 15.65 -22.54 6.85
C PRO A 172 14.18 -22.58 7.28
N LEU A 173 13.34 -21.86 6.54
CA LEU A 173 11.89 -21.94 6.67
C LEU A 173 11.32 -22.90 5.64
N THR A 174 10.24 -23.59 6.00
CA THR A 174 9.52 -24.50 5.10
C THR A 174 8.05 -24.13 5.02
N ASN A 175 7.31 -24.74 4.07
CA ASN A 175 5.87 -24.56 3.90
C ASN A 175 5.44 -23.09 3.84
N ILE A 176 6.28 -22.25 3.22
CA ILE A 176 6.01 -20.83 3.12
C ILE A 176 4.87 -20.63 2.11
N GLN A 177 3.77 -20.08 2.59
CA GLN A 177 2.59 -19.76 1.81
C GLN A 177 2.25 -18.30 2.02
N PHE A 178 1.82 -17.65 0.95
CA PHE A 178 1.36 -16.28 1.03
C PHE A 178 0.14 -16.12 0.13
N ASP A 179 -0.99 -15.81 0.75
CA ASP A 179 -2.20 -15.39 0.07
C ASP A 179 -2.19 -13.87 -0.08
N ALA A 180 -2.12 -13.45 -1.34
CA ALA A 180 -2.12 -12.06 -1.72
C ALA A 180 -3.48 -11.38 -1.60
N VAL A 181 -4.58 -12.13 -1.60
CA VAL A 181 -5.93 -11.56 -1.58
C VAL A 181 -6.20 -10.90 -0.23
N ASP A 182 -5.75 -11.53 0.84
CA ASP A 182 -6.00 -11.08 2.21
C ASP A 182 -4.72 -10.79 3.00
N GLY A 183 -3.55 -10.95 2.35
CA GLY A 183 -2.23 -10.71 2.91
C GLY A 183 -1.77 -11.78 3.89
N HIS A 184 -2.44 -12.94 3.93
CA HIS A 184 -2.09 -14.02 4.85
C HIS A 184 -0.73 -14.62 4.52
N ILE A 185 0.08 -14.84 5.54
CA ILE A 185 1.37 -15.52 5.43
C ILE A 185 1.45 -16.64 6.45
N ASP A 186 1.90 -17.80 5.99
CA ASP A 186 2.20 -18.95 6.83
C ASP A 186 3.60 -19.47 6.50
N PHE A 187 4.33 -19.91 7.52
CA PHE A 187 5.59 -20.64 7.34
C PHE A 187 5.91 -21.47 8.58
N ASP A 188 6.70 -22.51 8.38
CA ASP A 188 7.21 -23.36 9.44
C ASP A 188 8.68 -23.10 9.69
N ARG A 189 9.06 -23.17 10.96
CA ARG A 189 10.43 -23.21 11.47
C ARG A 189 10.70 -24.63 11.99
N PRO A 190 11.28 -25.52 11.18
CA PRO A 190 11.40 -26.94 11.51
C PRO A 190 12.25 -27.22 12.74
N GLU A 191 13.35 -26.48 12.92
CA GLU A 191 14.31 -26.71 14.00
C GLU A 191 13.70 -26.52 15.40
N ALA A 192 12.67 -25.67 15.51
CA ALA A 192 11.92 -25.46 16.75
C ALA A 192 10.54 -26.11 16.75
N ASN A 193 10.16 -26.80 15.67
CA ASN A 193 8.82 -27.33 15.47
C ASN A 193 7.73 -26.27 15.72
N GLN A 194 7.89 -25.10 15.11
CA GLN A 194 6.99 -23.95 15.25
C GLN A 194 6.36 -23.60 13.91
N HIS A 195 5.06 -23.39 13.93
CA HIS A 195 4.27 -22.82 12.85
C HIS A 195 4.02 -21.35 13.13
N TYR A 196 4.20 -20.51 12.12
CA TYR A 196 3.93 -19.08 12.15
C TYR A 196 2.81 -18.80 11.17
N SER A 197 1.79 -18.09 11.64
CA SER A 197 0.65 -17.67 10.84
C SER A 197 0.38 -16.20 11.11
N GLY A 198 0.15 -15.40 10.08
CA GLY A 198 0.00 -13.96 10.23
C GLY A 198 -0.51 -13.27 8.99
N ARG A 199 -0.42 -11.95 8.99
CA ARG A 199 -0.82 -11.12 7.86
C ARG A 199 0.15 -9.97 7.64
N LEU A 200 0.32 -9.59 6.38
CA LEU A 200 0.90 -8.31 5.99
C LEU A 200 -0.14 -7.23 6.29
N VAL A 201 0.05 -6.51 7.40
CA VAL A 201 -0.86 -5.45 7.87
C VAL A 201 -0.73 -4.20 7.00
N ASN A 202 0.49 -3.93 6.53
CA ASN A 202 0.85 -2.92 5.54
C ASN A 202 2.22 -3.26 4.93
N ASP A 203 2.69 -2.47 3.96
CA ASP A 203 3.93 -2.71 3.20
C ASP A 203 5.20 -2.92 4.06
N ASN A 204 5.18 -2.47 5.30
CA ASN A 204 6.34 -2.50 6.21
C ASN A 204 6.11 -3.34 7.47
N VAL A 205 4.94 -3.93 7.68
CA VAL A 205 4.61 -4.62 8.92
C VAL A 205 3.85 -5.92 8.65
N MET A 206 4.38 -7.02 9.16
CA MET A 206 3.68 -8.30 9.32
C MET A 206 3.42 -8.56 10.80
N GLU A 207 2.25 -9.10 11.12
CA GLU A 207 1.87 -9.47 12.50
C GLU A 207 1.11 -10.79 12.49
N GLY A 208 1.24 -11.57 13.57
CA GLY A 208 0.55 -12.84 13.65
C GLY A 208 0.76 -13.59 14.95
N THR A 209 0.42 -14.87 14.91
CA THR A 209 0.60 -15.83 15.99
C THR A 209 1.56 -16.94 15.56
N LEU A 210 2.29 -17.47 16.53
CA LEU A 210 3.11 -18.66 16.37
C LEU A 210 2.59 -19.77 17.31
N SER A 211 3.00 -21.01 17.07
CA SER A 211 2.62 -22.17 17.88
C SER A 211 2.67 -21.89 19.38
N GLY A 212 1.61 -22.29 20.10
CA GLY A 212 1.46 -21.97 21.54
C GLY A 212 0.72 -20.66 21.82
N GLY A 213 0.22 -19.96 20.78
CA GLY A 213 -0.61 -18.77 20.93
C GLY A 213 0.16 -17.49 21.23
N TYR A 214 1.49 -17.53 21.09
CA TYR A 214 2.34 -16.35 21.26
C TYR A 214 2.28 -15.46 20.02
N THR A 215 2.52 -14.17 20.20
CA THR A 215 2.53 -13.21 19.10
C THR A 215 3.90 -13.11 18.44
N TRP A 216 3.89 -12.76 17.16
CA TRP A 216 5.07 -12.30 16.45
C TRP A 216 4.75 -11.07 15.61
N SER A 217 5.79 -10.30 15.31
CA SER A 217 5.73 -9.19 14.36
C SER A 217 7.03 -9.13 13.56
N ALA A 218 6.96 -8.60 12.35
CA ALA A 218 8.13 -8.32 11.55
C ALA A 218 8.00 -6.96 10.87
N LYS A 219 9.08 -6.17 10.90
CA LYS A 219 9.14 -4.84 10.28
C LYS A 219 10.17 -4.84 9.16
N ARG A 220 9.82 -4.26 8.01
CA ARG A 220 10.73 -4.20 6.86
C ARG A 220 12.03 -3.48 7.24
N LYS A 221 13.16 -4.05 6.82
CA LYS A 221 14.51 -3.51 7.06
C LYS A 221 14.95 -2.58 5.93
#